data_AF-A0AAC9IM17-F1
#
_entry.id   AF-A0AAC9IM17-F1
#
_cell.length_a   1.000
_cell.length_b   1.000
_cell.length_c   1.000
_cell.angle_alpha   90.00
_cell.angle_beta   90.00
_cell.angle_gamma   90.00
#
_symmetry.space_group_name_H-M   'P 1'
#
loop_
_entity.id
_entity.type
_entity.pdbx_description
1 polymer ?
#
loop_
_entity_poly.entity_id
_entity_poly.type
_entity_poly.pdbx_seq_one_letter_code
_entity_poly.pdbx_strand_id
1 'polypeptide(L)'
;MKIKINNISILILLGMILFSFLAVFLFTQPVMIKSFTLSSDETSNIGSTIGGITAPIIGIISSVLLFVTLYKQVESNANQRVKNESDLILLLMNQLDSEISTFYFSYTETKGTVKSDFNYYGLQAFHRFIQSLDTNYSMVSFKYTLGSFYQTKQILLIIRSFRLIEKRIEVAELTTEFKEIYIEKLNTIYDCKLKESLKILENVIVREEKLQDKASSEILDFIKKRNNLSNK
;
A
#
# COMPACT_ATOMS: atom_id res chain seq x y z
N MET A 1 -6.65 14.29 5.97
CA MET A 1 -6.41 14.65 7.39
C MET A 1 -7.25 15.89 7.73
N LYS A 2 -8.43 15.72 8.36
CA LYS A 2 -9.24 16.87 8.82
C LYS A 2 -8.69 17.31 10.17
N ILE A 3 -8.04 18.47 10.23
CA ILE A 3 -7.62 19.07 11.50
C ILE A 3 -8.90 19.42 12.25
N LYS A 4 -9.23 18.65 13.28
CA LYS A 4 -10.35 18.93 14.18
C LYS A 4 -9.87 19.99 15.15
N ILE A 5 -9.96 21.26 14.76
CA ILE A 5 -9.57 22.37 15.63
C ILE A 5 -10.55 22.39 16.80
N ASN A 6 -10.03 22.18 18.01
CA ASN A 6 -10.83 22.17 19.23
C ASN A 6 -11.41 23.58 19.46
N ASN A 7 -12.69 23.67 19.87
CA ASN A 7 -13.36 24.94 20.14
C ASN A 7 -12.59 25.79 21.17
N ILE A 8 -11.88 25.13 22.10
CA ILE A 8 -11.00 25.77 23.08
C ILE A 8 -9.81 26.47 22.41
N SER A 9 -9.19 25.85 21.41
CA SER A 9 -8.06 26.43 20.67
C SER A 9 -8.48 27.68 19.87
N ILE A 10 -9.70 27.66 19.29
CA ILE A 10 -10.27 28.82 18.59
C ILE A 10 -10.55 29.96 19.58
N LEU A 11 -11.12 29.64 20.75
CA LEU A 11 -11.40 30.63 21.80
C LEU A 11 -10.11 31.27 22.33
N ILE A 12 -9.05 30.49 22.54
CA ILE A 12 -7.73 31.02 22.95
C ILE A 12 -7.18 31.95 21.88
N LEU A 13 -7.24 31.56 20.59
CA LEU A 13 -6.71 32.37 19.50
C LEU A 13 -7.46 33.71 19.36
N LEU A 14 -8.80 33.68 19.43
CA LEU A 14 -9.63 34.88 19.45
C LEU A 14 -9.35 35.75 20.69
N GLY A 15 -9.17 35.13 21.85
CA GLY A 15 -8.81 35.81 23.09
C GLY A 15 -7.45 36.52 23.00
N MET A 16 -6.44 35.87 22.40
CA MET A 16 -5.13 36.48 22.18
C MET A 16 -5.20 37.66 21.21
N ILE A 17 -5.94 37.53 20.11
CA ILE A 17 -6.14 38.63 19.14
C ILE A 17 -6.83 39.82 19.84
N LEU A 18 -7.93 39.56 20.55
CA LEU A 18 -8.66 40.60 21.29
C LEU A 18 -7.76 41.26 22.34
N PHE A 19 -6.96 40.48 23.06
CA PHE A 19 -6.00 40.98 24.04
C PHE A 19 -4.93 41.86 23.39
N SER A 20 -4.41 41.51 22.22
CA SER A 20 -3.43 42.33 21.50
C SER A 20 -4.03 43.69 21.11
N PHE A 21 -5.26 43.73 20.58
CA PHE A 21 -5.93 44.99 20.26
C PHE A 21 -6.25 45.80 21.52
N LEU A 22 -6.72 45.15 22.59
CA LEU A 22 -7.02 45.80 23.86
C LEU A 22 -5.76 46.38 24.50
N ALA A 23 -4.62 45.67 24.43
CA ALA A 23 -3.35 46.16 24.91
C ALA A 23 -2.91 47.43 24.18
N VAL A 24 -2.93 47.43 22.83
CA VAL A 24 -2.61 48.64 22.04
C VAL A 24 -3.55 49.79 22.40
N PHE A 25 -4.86 49.53 22.51
CA PHE A 25 -5.83 50.54 22.90
C PHE A 25 -5.56 51.11 24.30
N LEU A 26 -5.31 50.25 25.29
CA LEU A 26 -5.04 50.67 26.68
C LEU A 26 -3.73 51.45 26.80
N PHE A 27 -2.66 51.03 26.11
CA PHE A 27 -1.36 51.69 26.16
C PHE A 27 -1.28 52.97 25.33
N THR A 28 -2.27 53.26 24.48
CA THR A 28 -2.37 54.51 23.71
C THR A 28 -3.28 55.56 24.35
N GLN A 29 -3.98 55.24 25.44
CA GLN A 29 -4.80 56.22 26.19
C GLN A 29 -3.94 57.21 26.99
N PRO A 30 -4.44 58.44 27.24
CA PRO A 30 -3.77 59.40 28.11
C PRO A 30 -3.62 58.84 29.53
N VAL A 31 -2.43 59.02 30.10
CA VAL A 31 -2.04 58.43 31.38
C VAL A 31 -2.82 59.07 32.54
N MET A 32 -3.54 58.25 33.29
CA MET A 32 -4.32 58.68 34.47
C MET A 32 -3.46 58.90 35.72
N ILE A 33 -2.27 58.27 35.81
CA ILE A 33 -1.35 58.35 36.95
C ILE A 33 0.01 58.84 36.44
N LYS A 34 0.43 60.05 36.79
CA LYS A 34 1.68 60.67 36.28
C LYS A 34 2.94 59.78 36.41
N SER A 35 3.02 58.90 37.41
CA SER A 35 4.13 57.94 37.60
C SER A 35 4.17 56.78 36.60
N PHE A 36 3.09 56.58 35.82
CA PHE A 36 2.96 55.56 34.77
C PHE A 36 3.01 56.18 33.35
N THR A 37 3.64 57.35 33.22
CA THR A 37 3.84 57.98 31.92
C THR A 37 4.85 57.21 31.08
N LEU A 38 4.35 56.47 30.08
CA LEU A 38 5.15 55.84 29.01
C LEU A 38 5.47 56.80 27.86
N SER A 39 5.04 58.06 27.99
CA SER A 39 5.13 59.11 26.96
C SER A 39 6.20 60.16 27.25
N SER A 40 7.00 60.00 28.32
CA SER A 40 8.17 60.86 28.54
C SER A 40 9.32 60.38 27.67
N ASP A 41 10.20 61.30 27.25
CA ASP A 41 11.32 60.97 26.36
C ASP A 41 12.16 59.79 26.89
N GLU A 42 12.34 59.68 28.21
CA GLU A 42 13.07 58.58 28.84
C GLU A 42 12.33 57.22 28.77
N THR A 43 11.02 57.17 29.03
CA THR A 43 10.26 55.90 29.02
C THR A 43 9.88 55.44 27.61
N SER A 44 9.65 56.39 26.70
CA SER A 44 9.50 56.14 25.26
C SER A 44 10.77 55.54 24.65
N ASN A 45 11.95 56.01 25.09
CA ASN A 45 13.23 55.45 24.69
C ASN A 45 13.43 54.01 25.20
N ILE A 46 13.00 53.69 26.42
CA ILE A 46 13.07 52.31 26.95
C ILE A 46 12.17 51.36 26.14
N GLY A 47 10.92 51.75 25.88
CA GLY A 47 10.00 50.94 25.06
C GLY A 47 10.50 50.73 23.63
N SER A 48 11.03 51.78 23.02
CA SER A 48 11.63 51.73 21.67
C SER A 48 12.89 50.86 21.64
N THR A 49 13.70 50.92 22.69
CA THR A 49 14.92 50.09 22.82
C THR A 49 14.57 48.61 23.03
N ILE A 50 13.60 48.31 23.89
CA ILE A 50 13.10 46.95 24.09
C ILE A 50 12.51 46.42 22.78
N GLY A 51 11.65 47.18 22.10
CA GLY A 51 11.09 46.79 20.81
C GLY A 51 12.16 46.57 19.72
N GLY A 52 13.13 47.49 19.65
CA GLY A 52 14.24 47.43 18.69
C GLY A 52 15.18 46.25 18.89
N ILE A 53 15.38 45.78 20.13
CA ILE A 53 16.22 44.61 20.45
C ILE A 53 15.40 43.31 20.37
N THR A 54 14.16 43.31 20.84
CA THR A 54 13.32 42.10 20.88
C THR A 54 12.86 41.66 19.50
N ALA A 55 12.56 42.58 18.58
CA ALA A 55 12.09 42.21 17.24
C ALA A 55 13.12 41.36 16.46
N PRO A 56 14.42 41.74 16.38
CA PRO A 56 15.44 40.87 15.78
C PRO A 56 15.62 39.53 16.51
N ILE A 57 15.59 39.52 17.85
CA ILE A 57 15.72 38.29 18.65
C ILE A 57 14.56 37.33 18.35
N ILE A 58 13.32 37.82 18.36
CA ILE A 58 12.13 37.04 18.02
C ILE A 58 12.25 36.55 16.57
N GLY A 59 12.68 37.42 15.64
CA GLY A 59 12.90 37.04 14.25
C GLY A 59 13.87 35.87 14.09
N ILE A 60 15.04 35.94 14.77
CA ILE A 60 16.03 34.86 14.76
C ILE A 60 15.44 33.57 15.33
N ILE A 61 14.78 33.64 16.50
CA ILE A 61 14.16 32.47 17.15
C ILE A 61 13.10 31.85 16.23
N SER A 62 12.23 32.67 15.63
CA SER A 62 11.20 32.21 14.69
C SER A 62 11.80 31.53 13.46
N SER A 63 12.86 32.09 12.87
CA SER A 63 13.55 31.49 11.74
C SER A 63 14.20 30.15 12.10
N VAL A 64 14.83 30.05 13.28
CA VAL A 64 15.42 28.79 13.77
C VAL A 64 14.34 27.72 13.99
N LEU A 65 13.23 28.08 14.63
CA LEU A 65 12.11 27.16 14.85
C LEU A 65 11.48 26.69 13.53
N LEU A 66 11.32 27.60 12.58
CA LEU A 66 10.82 27.27 11.24
C LEU A 66 11.75 26.28 10.54
N PHE A 67 13.07 26.52 10.58
CA PHE A 67 14.06 25.60 10.00
C PHE A 67 13.96 24.20 10.62
N VAL A 68 13.93 24.10 11.96
CA VAL A 68 13.80 22.81 12.65
C VAL A 68 12.50 22.10 12.27
N THR A 69 11.40 22.85 12.12
CA THR A 69 10.10 22.31 11.73
C THR A 69 10.14 21.74 10.32
N LEU A 70 10.68 22.48 9.36
CA LEU A 70 10.82 22.04 7.97
C LEU A 70 11.72 20.82 7.86
N TYR A 71 12.83 20.79 8.60
CA TYR A 71 13.72 19.64 8.64
C TYR A 71 13.00 18.36 9.10
N LYS A 72 12.27 18.44 10.23
CA LYS A 72 11.47 17.31 10.74
C LYS A 72 10.35 16.90 9.78
N GLN A 73 9.76 17.86 9.07
CA GLN A 73 8.73 17.57 8.08
C GLN A 73 9.30 16.78 6.89
N VAL A 74 10.48 17.15 6.40
CA VAL A 74 11.17 16.41 5.31
C VAL A 74 11.48 14.98 5.75
N GLU A 75 12.04 14.81 6.96
CA GLU A 75 12.31 13.49 7.53
C GLU A 75 11.03 12.64 7.67
N SER A 76 9.96 13.23 8.22
CA SER A 76 8.69 12.53 8.37
C SER A 76 8.07 12.12 7.04
N ASN A 77 8.18 12.98 6.01
CA ASN A 77 7.67 12.67 4.68
C ASN A 77 8.43 11.50 4.04
N ALA A 78 9.75 11.43 4.23
CA ALA A 78 10.56 10.32 3.75
C ALA A 78 10.13 8.99 4.42
N ASN A 79 9.97 8.98 5.74
CA ASN A 79 9.51 7.80 6.48
C ASN A 79 8.08 7.38 6.08
N GLN A 80 7.20 8.36 5.85
CA GLN A 80 5.83 8.08 5.41
C GLN A 80 5.79 7.49 4.00
N ARG A 81 6.70 7.91 3.11
CA ARG A 81 6.82 7.33 1.77
C ARG A 81 7.19 5.85 1.84
N VAL A 82 8.21 5.49 2.61
CA VAL A 82 8.62 4.09 2.82
C VAL A 82 7.46 3.26 3.38
N LYS A 83 6.75 3.78 4.39
CA LYS A 83 5.58 3.09 4.95
C LYS A 83 4.49 2.86 3.91
N ASN A 84 4.14 3.87 3.13
CA ASN A 84 3.09 3.76 2.11
C ASN A 84 3.45 2.71 1.04
N GLU A 85 4.72 2.63 0.66
CA GLU A 85 5.23 1.59 -0.27
C GLU A 85 5.05 0.19 0.31
N SER A 86 5.45 -0.01 1.55
CA SER A 86 5.27 -1.26 2.30
C SER A 86 3.79 -1.65 2.42
N ASP A 87 2.92 -0.71 2.79
CA ASP A 87 1.48 -0.95 2.94
C ASP A 87 0.85 -1.36 1.60
N LEU A 88 1.27 -0.77 0.49
CA LEU A 88 0.78 -1.11 -0.84
C LEU A 88 1.21 -2.52 -1.27
N ILE A 89 2.48 -2.90 -1.03
CA ILE A 89 2.97 -4.25 -1.34
C ILE A 89 2.19 -5.30 -0.53
N LEU A 90 2.00 -5.05 0.77
CA LEU A 90 1.23 -5.94 1.64
C LEU A 90 -0.24 -6.05 1.20
N LEU A 91 -0.85 -4.95 0.77
CA LEU A 91 -2.20 -4.97 0.22
C LEU A 91 -2.28 -5.86 -1.03
N LEU A 92 -1.35 -5.72 -1.98
CA LEU A 92 -1.32 -6.55 -3.18
C LEU A 92 -1.11 -8.03 -2.84
N MET A 93 -0.26 -8.34 -1.85
CA MET A 93 -0.07 -9.72 -1.37
C MET A 93 -1.36 -10.30 -0.76
N ASN A 94 -2.09 -9.51 0.03
CA ASN A 94 -3.37 -9.94 0.59
C ASN A 94 -4.44 -10.13 -0.50
N GLN A 95 -4.41 -9.31 -1.55
CA GLN A 95 -5.27 -9.49 -2.73
C GLN A 95 -4.95 -10.79 -3.47
N LEU A 96 -3.67 -11.08 -3.72
CA LEU A 96 -3.24 -12.36 -4.29
C LEU A 96 -3.71 -13.54 -3.43
N ASP A 97 -3.59 -13.44 -2.11
CA ASP A 97 -4.05 -14.47 -1.19
C ASP A 97 -5.57 -14.69 -1.28
N SER A 98 -6.33 -13.61 -1.42
CA SER A 98 -7.77 -13.63 -1.63
C SER A 98 -8.16 -14.24 -2.98
N GLU A 99 -7.46 -13.89 -4.06
CA GLU A 99 -7.66 -14.48 -5.39
C GLU A 99 -7.42 -15.99 -5.40
N ILE A 100 -6.37 -16.44 -4.71
CA ILE A 100 -6.10 -17.87 -4.52
C ILE A 100 -7.22 -18.51 -3.69
N SER A 101 -7.64 -17.88 -2.60
CA SER A 101 -8.64 -18.44 -1.67
C SER A 101 -10.05 -18.52 -2.26
N THR A 102 -10.37 -17.62 -3.20
CA THR A 102 -11.66 -17.57 -3.90
C THR A 102 -11.69 -18.39 -5.18
N PHE A 103 -10.57 -19.04 -5.55
CA PHE A 103 -10.53 -19.92 -6.71
C PHE A 103 -11.62 -20.99 -6.62
N TYR A 104 -12.46 -21.09 -7.65
CA TYR A 104 -13.62 -21.98 -7.66
C TYR A 104 -13.54 -23.04 -8.76
N PHE A 105 -13.86 -24.28 -8.39
CA PHE A 105 -14.01 -25.39 -9.30
C PHE A 105 -15.15 -26.29 -8.86
N SER A 106 -16.01 -26.64 -9.82
CA SER A 106 -17.09 -27.59 -9.61
C SER A 106 -17.25 -28.54 -10.79
N TYR A 107 -17.75 -29.73 -10.48
CA TYR A 107 -18.13 -30.72 -11.48
C TYR A 107 -19.26 -31.59 -10.94
N THR A 108 -20.02 -32.18 -11.86
CA THR A 108 -21.08 -33.14 -11.53
C THR A 108 -20.60 -34.54 -11.88
N GLU A 109 -20.65 -35.46 -10.92
CA GLU A 109 -20.44 -36.88 -11.16
C GLU A 109 -21.81 -37.57 -11.29
N THR A 110 -21.96 -38.45 -12.29
CA THR A 110 -23.16 -39.29 -12.42
C THR A 110 -22.77 -40.74 -12.22
N LYS A 111 -23.32 -41.40 -11.19
CA LYS A 111 -23.16 -42.83 -10.93
C LYS A 111 -24.52 -43.51 -11.01
N GLY A 112 -24.77 -44.21 -12.12
CA GLY A 112 -26.10 -44.77 -12.42
C GLY A 112 -27.13 -43.66 -12.63
N THR A 113 -28.17 -43.64 -11.79
CA THR A 113 -29.21 -42.59 -11.79
C THR A 113 -28.91 -41.43 -10.84
N VAL A 114 -27.88 -41.55 -9.99
CA VAL A 114 -27.54 -40.54 -8.99
C VAL A 114 -26.59 -39.52 -9.59
N LYS A 115 -26.98 -38.24 -9.53
CA LYS A 115 -26.12 -37.09 -9.83
C LYS A 115 -25.64 -36.47 -8.52
N SER A 116 -24.34 -36.24 -8.42
CA SER A 116 -23.72 -35.60 -7.26
C SER A 116 -22.88 -34.41 -7.72
N ASP A 117 -23.19 -33.24 -7.19
CA ASP A 117 -22.47 -32.00 -7.47
C ASP A 117 -21.37 -31.79 -6.44
N PHE A 118 -20.13 -31.62 -6.92
CA PHE A 118 -18.97 -31.35 -6.09
C PHE A 118 -18.53 -29.91 -6.31
N ASN A 119 -18.42 -29.15 -5.22
CA ASN A 119 -17.98 -27.76 -5.22
C ASN A 119 -16.73 -27.63 -4.35
N TYR A 120 -15.67 -27.06 -4.91
CA TYR A 120 -14.41 -26.81 -4.21
C TYR A 120 -14.08 -25.32 -4.26
N TYR A 121 -13.33 -24.86 -3.24
CA TYR A 121 -12.80 -23.51 -3.17
C TYR A 121 -11.30 -23.50 -2.83
N GLY A 122 -10.66 -22.37 -3.09
CA GLY A 122 -9.29 -22.10 -2.69
C GLY A 122 -8.27 -23.04 -3.33
N LEU A 123 -7.24 -23.39 -2.54
CA LEU A 123 -6.17 -24.31 -2.97
C LEU A 123 -6.69 -25.69 -3.37
N GLN A 124 -7.73 -26.18 -2.69
CA GLN A 124 -8.31 -27.47 -3.02
C GLN A 124 -8.96 -27.45 -4.40
N ALA A 125 -9.70 -26.39 -4.73
CA ALA A 125 -10.28 -26.21 -6.06
C ALA A 125 -9.20 -26.08 -7.14
N PHE A 126 -8.16 -25.29 -6.86
CA PHE A 126 -7.05 -25.09 -7.78
C PHE A 126 -6.36 -26.42 -8.11
N HIS A 127 -6.04 -27.21 -7.08
CA HIS A 127 -5.44 -28.53 -7.26
C HIS A 127 -6.37 -29.51 -7.99
N ARG A 128 -7.66 -29.59 -7.58
CA ARG A 128 -8.65 -30.50 -8.19
C ARG A 128 -8.91 -30.19 -9.66
N PHE A 129 -8.99 -28.91 -10.03
CA PHE A 129 -9.14 -28.51 -11.42
C PHE A 129 -7.96 -29.02 -12.26
N ILE A 130 -6.73 -28.76 -11.82
CA ILE A 130 -5.54 -29.20 -12.55
C ILE A 130 -5.45 -30.72 -12.62
N GLN A 131 -5.75 -31.42 -11.51
CA GLN A 131 -5.80 -32.87 -11.49
C GLN A 131 -6.86 -33.43 -12.44
N SER A 132 -8.01 -32.74 -12.60
CA SER A 132 -9.05 -33.13 -13.55
C SER A 132 -8.59 -33.01 -15.00
N LEU A 133 -7.72 -32.04 -15.33
CA LEU A 133 -7.12 -31.95 -16.67
C LEU A 133 -6.14 -33.11 -16.93
N ASP A 134 -5.43 -33.57 -15.90
CA ASP A 134 -4.48 -34.68 -16.02
C ASP A 134 -5.16 -36.05 -16.12
N THR A 135 -6.22 -36.26 -15.34
CA THR A 135 -6.86 -37.58 -15.18
C THR A 135 -8.09 -37.81 -16.06
N ASN A 136 -8.83 -36.75 -16.43
CA ASN A 136 -10.10 -36.86 -17.13
C ASN A 136 -9.92 -36.57 -18.63
N TYR A 137 -9.51 -37.58 -19.38
CA TYR A 137 -9.33 -37.51 -20.84
C TYR A 137 -10.60 -37.07 -21.58
N SER A 138 -11.79 -37.25 -20.99
CA SER A 138 -13.07 -36.81 -21.58
C SER A 138 -13.28 -35.30 -21.56
N MET A 139 -12.61 -34.54 -20.70
CA MET A 139 -12.67 -33.07 -20.69
C MET A 139 -11.75 -32.47 -21.78
N VAL A 140 -10.66 -33.17 -22.07
CA VAL A 140 -9.66 -32.85 -23.12
C VAL A 140 -10.05 -33.43 -24.49
N SER A 141 -10.95 -34.42 -24.53
CA SER A 141 -11.40 -35.07 -25.77
C SER A 141 -12.30 -34.17 -26.61
N PHE A 142 -13.08 -33.29 -25.97
CA PHE A 142 -13.80 -32.22 -26.67
C PHE A 142 -12.82 -31.12 -27.12
N LYS A 143 -13.10 -30.44 -28.24
CA LYS A 143 -12.24 -29.43 -28.92
C LYS A 143 -11.99 -28.14 -28.09
N TYR A 144 -11.80 -28.24 -26.79
CA TYR A 144 -11.58 -27.11 -25.90
C TYR A 144 -10.09 -26.81 -25.76
N THR A 145 -9.73 -25.54 -25.93
CA THR A 145 -8.40 -25.04 -25.56
C THR A 145 -8.38 -24.71 -24.06
N LEU A 146 -7.21 -24.61 -23.45
CA LEU A 146 -7.10 -24.31 -22.02
C LEU A 146 -7.82 -23.00 -21.64
N GLY A 147 -7.69 -21.96 -22.46
CA GLY A 147 -8.30 -20.65 -22.26
C GLY A 147 -9.83 -20.65 -22.28
N SER A 148 -10.47 -21.73 -22.74
CA SER A 148 -11.92 -21.86 -22.71
C SER A 148 -12.47 -22.13 -21.30
N PHE A 149 -11.66 -22.71 -20.41
CA PHE A 149 -12.08 -22.97 -19.04
C PHE A 149 -12.12 -21.68 -18.22
N TYR A 150 -13.19 -21.50 -17.43
CA TYR A 150 -13.31 -20.38 -16.49
C TYR A 150 -12.15 -20.37 -15.49
N GLN A 151 -11.74 -21.54 -15.03
CA GLN A 151 -10.63 -21.75 -14.12
C GLN A 151 -9.32 -21.21 -14.69
N THR A 152 -9.07 -21.35 -15.99
CA THR A 152 -7.87 -20.77 -16.62
C THR A 152 -7.82 -19.26 -16.47
N LYS A 153 -8.96 -18.55 -16.53
CA LYS A 153 -9.01 -17.10 -16.29
C LYS A 153 -8.64 -16.76 -14.84
N GLN A 154 -9.08 -17.58 -13.88
CA GLN A 154 -8.69 -17.44 -12.47
C GLN A 154 -7.18 -17.69 -12.28
N ILE A 155 -6.60 -18.69 -12.95
CA ILE A 155 -5.14 -18.94 -12.95
C ILE A 155 -4.38 -17.75 -13.51
N LEU A 156 -4.82 -17.21 -14.65
CA LEU A 156 -4.20 -16.04 -15.27
C LEU A 156 -4.27 -14.81 -14.35
N LEU A 157 -5.37 -14.60 -13.64
CA LEU A 157 -5.49 -13.54 -12.64
C LEU A 157 -4.41 -13.69 -11.55
N ILE A 158 -4.34 -14.86 -10.93
CA ILE A 158 -3.35 -15.17 -9.87
C ILE A 158 -1.91 -14.93 -10.37
N ILE A 159 -1.57 -15.43 -11.56
CA ILE A 159 -0.22 -15.28 -12.14
C ILE A 159 0.10 -13.81 -12.45
N ARG A 160 -0.87 -13.05 -12.97
CA ARG A 160 -0.68 -11.62 -13.28
C ARG A 160 -0.54 -10.80 -12.00
N SER A 161 -1.34 -11.08 -10.98
CA SER A 161 -1.21 -10.45 -9.66
C SER A 161 0.14 -10.75 -9.03
N PHE A 162 0.63 -11.99 -9.14
CA PHE A 162 1.98 -12.36 -8.71
C PHE A 162 3.06 -11.51 -9.42
N ARG A 163 3.02 -11.44 -10.75
CA ARG A 163 3.96 -10.63 -11.56
C ARG A 163 3.86 -9.14 -11.23
N LEU A 164 2.67 -8.63 -10.94
CA LEU A 164 2.45 -7.24 -10.53
C LEU A 164 3.15 -6.94 -9.21
N ILE A 165 3.06 -7.85 -8.23
CA ILE A 165 3.75 -7.72 -6.95
C ILE A 165 5.26 -7.76 -7.16
N GLU A 166 5.79 -8.71 -7.95
CA GLU A 166 7.22 -8.74 -8.31
C GLU A 166 7.67 -7.39 -8.86
N LYS A 167 6.91 -6.83 -9.83
CA LYS A 167 7.25 -5.55 -10.43
C LYS A 167 7.16 -4.40 -9.43
N ARG A 168 6.18 -4.42 -8.52
CA ARG A 168 6.04 -3.37 -7.50
C ARG A 168 7.23 -3.38 -6.54
N ILE A 169 7.66 -4.55 -6.07
CA ILE A 169 8.83 -4.66 -5.18
C ILE A 169 10.09 -4.15 -5.88
N GLU A 170 10.27 -4.47 -7.16
CA GLU A 170 11.41 -4.01 -7.95
C GLU A 170 11.50 -2.47 -7.99
N VAL A 171 10.38 -1.80 -8.31
CA VAL A 171 10.34 -0.33 -8.51
C VAL A 171 10.16 0.46 -7.21
N ALA A 172 9.80 -0.17 -6.10
CA ALA A 172 9.58 0.52 -4.84
C ALA A 172 10.88 1.15 -4.31
N GLU A 173 10.79 2.35 -3.75
CA GLU A 173 11.91 3.05 -3.09
C GLU A 173 12.07 2.54 -1.65
N LEU A 174 12.45 1.27 -1.53
CA LEU A 174 12.70 0.57 -0.28
C LEU A 174 14.17 0.20 -0.17
N THR A 175 14.64 -0.01 1.06
CA THR A 175 15.97 -0.59 1.29
C THR A 175 16.04 -2.01 0.71
N THR A 176 17.25 -2.47 0.39
CA THR A 176 17.48 -3.82 -0.14
C THR A 176 16.93 -4.88 0.81
N GLU A 177 17.16 -4.74 2.10
CA GLU A 177 16.65 -5.65 3.15
C GLU A 177 15.11 -5.78 3.10
N PHE A 178 14.38 -4.66 3.00
CA PHE A 178 12.92 -4.72 2.88
C PHE A 178 12.47 -5.42 1.59
N LYS A 179 13.15 -5.17 0.47
CA LYS A 179 12.84 -5.84 -0.81
C LYS A 179 13.05 -7.34 -0.71
N GLU A 180 14.14 -7.78 -0.07
CA GLU A 180 14.44 -9.20 0.15
C GLU A 180 13.34 -9.88 0.95
N ILE A 181 12.89 -9.27 2.05
CA ILE A 181 11.79 -9.80 2.88
C ILE A 181 10.50 -9.98 2.05
N TYR A 182 10.14 -8.99 1.23
CA TYR A 182 8.94 -9.09 0.40
C TYR A 182 9.08 -10.12 -0.71
N ILE A 183 10.25 -10.24 -1.33
CA ILE A 183 10.53 -11.27 -2.34
C ILE A 183 10.45 -12.66 -1.70
N GLU A 184 11.04 -12.85 -0.52
CA GLU A 184 11.00 -14.11 0.21
C GLU A 184 9.56 -14.50 0.57
N LYS A 185 8.75 -13.54 1.03
CA LYS A 185 7.34 -13.75 1.32
C LYS A 185 6.56 -14.16 0.06
N LEU A 186 6.79 -13.48 -1.06
CA LEU A 186 6.13 -13.79 -2.33
C LEU A 186 6.56 -15.16 -2.86
N ASN A 187 7.84 -15.49 -2.75
CA ASN A 187 8.38 -16.82 -3.09
C ASN A 187 7.75 -17.91 -2.25
N THR A 188 7.59 -17.69 -0.94
CA THR A 188 6.90 -18.62 -0.03
C THR A 188 5.47 -18.89 -0.51
N ILE A 189 4.74 -17.87 -0.97
CA ILE A 189 3.41 -18.06 -1.54
C ILE A 189 3.48 -18.96 -2.78
N TYR A 190 4.42 -18.70 -3.70
CA TYR A 190 4.59 -19.53 -4.89
C TYR A 190 4.90 -20.99 -4.53
N ASP A 191 5.92 -21.22 -3.71
CA ASP A 191 6.41 -22.54 -3.38
C ASP A 191 5.36 -23.36 -2.63
N CYS A 192 4.65 -22.77 -1.68
CA CYS A 192 3.67 -23.49 -0.87
C CYS A 192 2.29 -23.64 -1.53
N LYS A 193 1.88 -22.69 -2.39
CA LYS A 193 0.49 -22.64 -2.89
C LYS A 193 0.36 -22.96 -4.38
N LEU A 194 1.35 -22.63 -5.19
CA LEU A 194 1.22 -22.63 -6.65
C LEU A 194 2.09 -23.67 -7.34
N LYS A 195 3.34 -23.85 -6.89
CA LYS A 195 4.39 -24.58 -7.60
C LYS A 195 4.00 -25.99 -8.03
N GLU A 196 3.51 -26.81 -7.10
CA GLU A 196 3.22 -28.21 -7.39
C GLU A 196 2.09 -28.36 -8.41
N SER A 197 0.98 -27.67 -8.20
CA SER A 197 -0.15 -27.69 -9.13
C SER A 197 0.24 -27.11 -10.50
N LEU A 198 1.01 -26.01 -10.55
CA LEU A 198 1.46 -25.45 -11.81
C LEU A 198 2.42 -26.38 -12.57
N LYS A 199 3.26 -27.14 -11.87
CA LYS A 199 4.14 -28.15 -12.48
C LYS A 199 3.33 -29.28 -13.13
N ILE A 200 2.27 -29.75 -12.48
CA ILE A 200 1.34 -30.73 -13.07
C ILE A 200 0.69 -30.12 -14.31
N LEU A 201 0.22 -28.87 -14.23
CA LEU A 201 -0.41 -28.17 -15.35
C LEU A 201 0.55 -28.00 -16.54
N GLU A 202 1.83 -27.68 -16.30
CA GLU A 202 2.87 -27.64 -17.34
C GLU A 202 2.97 -28.97 -18.08
N ASN A 203 3.07 -30.08 -17.35
CA ASN A 203 3.16 -31.42 -17.93
C ASN A 203 1.92 -31.74 -18.80
N VAL A 204 0.73 -31.38 -18.33
CA VAL A 204 -0.52 -31.59 -19.06
C VAL A 204 -0.57 -30.77 -20.34
N ILE A 205 -0.20 -29.49 -20.30
CA ILE A 205 -0.18 -28.60 -21.48
C ILE A 205 0.82 -29.09 -22.53
N VAL A 206 2.01 -29.52 -22.08
CA VAL A 206 3.06 -30.01 -22.97
C VAL A 206 2.64 -31.33 -23.63
N ARG A 207 1.96 -32.21 -22.89
CA ARG A 207 1.48 -33.50 -23.39
C ARG A 207 0.31 -33.35 -24.37
N GLU A 208 -0.59 -32.41 -24.13
CA GLU A 208 -1.85 -32.28 -24.88
C GLU A 208 -1.85 -31.04 -25.79
N GLU A 209 -1.54 -31.24 -27.09
CA GLU A 209 -1.46 -30.15 -28.09
C GLU A 209 -2.72 -29.26 -28.14
N LYS A 210 -3.91 -29.84 -27.92
CA LYS A 210 -5.18 -29.10 -27.94
C LYS A 210 -5.29 -28.03 -26.85
N LEU A 211 -4.59 -28.19 -25.74
CA LEU A 211 -4.58 -27.22 -24.65
C LEU A 211 -3.64 -26.04 -24.94
N GLN A 212 -2.83 -26.13 -26.00
CA GLN A 212 -1.90 -25.09 -26.39
C GLN A 212 -2.65 -23.93 -27.06
N ASP A 213 -2.79 -22.86 -26.30
CA ASP A 213 -3.29 -21.56 -26.75
C ASP A 213 -2.52 -20.40 -26.09
N LYS A 214 -3.00 -19.18 -26.33
CA LYS A 214 -2.43 -17.96 -25.75
C LYS A 214 -2.40 -18.00 -24.21
N ALA A 215 -3.43 -18.55 -23.56
CA ALA A 215 -3.51 -18.62 -22.11
C ALA A 215 -2.47 -19.61 -21.56
N SER A 216 -2.38 -20.79 -22.17
CA SER A 216 -1.38 -21.79 -21.80
C SER A 216 0.06 -21.27 -22.00
N SER A 217 0.30 -20.50 -23.07
CA SER A 217 1.61 -19.91 -23.36
C SER A 217 2.04 -18.93 -22.26
N GLU A 218 1.12 -18.10 -21.77
CA GLU A 218 1.37 -17.15 -20.68
C GLU A 218 1.67 -17.86 -19.36
N ILE A 219 0.96 -18.96 -19.08
CA ILE A 219 1.18 -19.80 -17.90
C ILE A 219 2.54 -20.49 -17.97
N LEU A 220 2.89 -21.08 -19.11
CA LEU A 220 4.19 -21.73 -19.31
C LEU A 220 5.35 -20.74 -19.20
N ASP A 221 5.22 -19.53 -19.76
CA ASP A 221 6.22 -18.47 -19.59
C ASP A 221 6.45 -18.13 -18.11
N PHE A 222 5.36 -18.02 -17.34
CA PHE A 222 5.46 -17.77 -15.91
C PHE A 222 6.22 -18.88 -15.20
N ILE A 223 5.85 -20.14 -15.44
CA ILE A 223 6.48 -21.31 -14.81
C ILE A 223 7.96 -21.40 -15.15
N LYS A 224 8.33 -21.22 -16.43
CA LYS A 224 9.73 -21.22 -16.89
C LYS A 224 10.56 -20.14 -16.19
N LYS A 225 10.04 -18.91 -16.12
CA LYS A 225 10.72 -17.80 -15.42
C LYS A 225 10.96 -18.15 -13.95
N ARG A 226 9.99 -18.77 -13.28
CA ARG A 226 10.09 -19.17 -11.86
C ARG A 226 11.08 -20.32 -11.64
N ASN A 227 11.12 -21.31 -12.53
CA ASN A 227 12.09 -22.41 -12.45
C ASN A 227 13.53 -21.91 -12.61
N ASN A 228 13.77 -20.94 -13.50
CA ASN A 228 15.09 -20.35 -13.68
C ASN A 228 15.57 -19.53 -12.48
N LEU A 229 14.66 -18.96 -11.70
CA LEU A 229 14.98 -18.21 -10.48
C LEU A 229 15.28 -19.13 -9.29
N SER A 230 14.73 -20.35 -9.25
CA SER A 230 14.97 -21.33 -8.18
C SER A 230 16.30 -22.09 -8.32
N ASN A 231 16.97 -21.99 -9.47
CA ASN A 231 18.25 -22.65 -9.77
C ASN A 231 19.47 -21.71 -9.65
N LYS A 232 19.26 -20.49 -9.16
CA LYS A 232 20.31 -19.52 -8.81
C LYS A 232 20.34 -19.33 -7.31
#